data_AF-A0A7Y2EQH0-F1
#
_entry.id   AF-A0A7Y2EQH0-F1
#
_cell.length_a   1.000
_cell.length_b   1.000
_cell.length_c   1.000
_cell.angle_alpha   90.00
_cell.angle_beta   90.00
_cell.angle_gamma   90.00
#
_symmetry.space_group_name_H-M   'P 1'
#
loop_
_entity.id
_entity.type
_entity.pdbx_description
1 polymer ?
#
loop_
_entity_poly.entity_id
_entity_poly.type
_entity_poly.pdbx_seq_one_letter_code
_entity_poly.pdbx_strand_id
1 'polypeptide(L)'
;MTTGDGQFQLSRTGGGSIIPFALEYEWFDDVSSTTEILGYNTPSAPHMGGKRSGGINCNINGTRVDNGRVTMHINEADLSAALNGDYVGLLTVVHTGGIGMSQVRTRNNLRITLTKDSTEIQLRNLDTVELGSWDLASPTLDDGEAYCVYSSTGAYRLTASSTTQGSGGPASFAIENTAEPGNYIDYDLYVDDDGNAQVGGVQIDNGATVTGMNGTTNRSCPGNNASIYAVTTGNLGASRAGAYSAMVTLTVEPE
;
A
#
# COMPACT_ATOMS: atom_id res chain seq x y z
N MET A 1 27.70 -15.98 -15.58
CA MET A 1 26.33 -15.47 -15.37
C MET A 1 25.56 -15.78 -16.65
N THR A 2 24.65 -16.75 -16.62
CA THR A 2 23.87 -17.18 -17.80
C THR A 2 22.40 -16.98 -17.47
N THR A 3 21.77 -16.03 -18.15
CA THR A 3 20.31 -15.89 -18.22
C THR A 3 19.80 -16.96 -19.17
N GLY A 4 18.90 -17.84 -18.71
CA GLY A 4 18.22 -18.76 -19.62
C GLY A 4 17.19 -17.98 -20.44
N ASP A 5 17.23 -18.07 -21.77
CA ASP A 5 16.36 -17.34 -22.72
C ASP A 5 14.89 -17.82 -22.73
N GLY A 6 14.44 -18.54 -21.70
CA GLY A 6 13.03 -18.83 -21.51
C GLY A 6 12.34 -17.63 -20.87
N GLN A 7 11.47 -16.92 -21.62
CA GLN A 7 10.62 -15.90 -21.02
C GLN A 7 9.59 -16.57 -20.10
N PHE A 8 9.85 -16.55 -18.81
CA PHE A 8 8.85 -16.94 -17.82
C PHE A 8 7.79 -15.84 -17.74
N GLN A 9 6.54 -16.21 -17.42
CA GLN A 9 5.42 -15.28 -17.42
C GLN A 9 4.52 -15.53 -16.22
N LEU A 10 4.07 -14.44 -15.59
CA LEU A 10 2.91 -14.48 -14.71
C LEU A 10 1.66 -14.17 -15.55
N SER A 11 0.60 -14.95 -15.37
CA SER A 11 -0.67 -14.73 -16.07
C SER A 11 -1.69 -14.12 -15.12
N ARG A 12 -2.40 -13.08 -15.58
CA ARG A 12 -3.49 -12.49 -14.80
C ARG A 12 -4.61 -13.51 -14.57
N THR A 13 -5.12 -13.57 -13.34
CA THR A 13 -6.29 -14.36 -12.97
C THR A 13 -7.50 -13.80 -13.72
N GLY A 14 -8.12 -14.61 -14.58
CA GLY A 14 -9.16 -14.14 -15.52
C GLY A 14 -8.66 -13.79 -16.94
N GLY A 15 -7.35 -13.87 -17.20
CA GLY A 15 -6.75 -13.79 -18.53
C GLY A 15 -6.36 -12.39 -19.02
N GLY A 16 -5.79 -12.35 -20.24
CA GLY A 16 -5.61 -11.13 -21.04
C GLY A 16 -4.34 -10.31 -20.83
N SER A 17 -3.65 -10.45 -19.70
CA SER A 17 -2.38 -9.75 -19.43
C SER A 17 -1.33 -10.71 -18.89
N ILE A 18 -0.09 -10.53 -19.35
CA ILE A 18 1.08 -11.29 -18.91
C ILE A 18 2.16 -10.35 -18.40
N ILE A 19 2.88 -10.75 -17.36
CA ILE A 19 4.08 -10.06 -16.88
C ILE A 19 5.27 -11.00 -17.12
N PRO A 20 6.16 -10.70 -18.08
CA PRO A 20 7.38 -11.46 -18.23
C PRO A 20 8.29 -11.26 -17.01
N PHE A 21 9.04 -12.31 -16.67
CA PHE A 21 10.09 -12.25 -15.66
C PHE A 21 11.29 -13.10 -16.08
N ALA A 22 12.46 -12.72 -15.58
CA ALA A 22 13.68 -13.50 -15.71
C ALA A 22 13.98 -14.22 -14.39
N LEU A 23 14.67 -15.36 -14.51
CA LEU A 23 15.24 -16.06 -13.37
C LEU A 23 16.75 -15.97 -13.43
N GLU A 24 17.34 -15.62 -12.30
CA GLU A 24 18.77 -15.72 -12.07
C GLU A 24 19.02 -16.83 -11.07
N TYR A 25 20.01 -17.67 -11.34
CA TYR A 25 20.46 -18.70 -10.41
C TYR A 25 21.90 -18.45 -10.02
N GLU A 26 22.11 -18.41 -8.71
CA GLU A 26 23.42 -18.36 -8.09
C GLU A 26 23.67 -19.69 -7.39
N TRP A 27 24.83 -20.28 -7.63
CA TRP A 27 25.29 -21.48 -6.95
C TRP A 27 26.43 -21.09 -6.01
N PHE A 28 26.27 -21.37 -4.72
CA PHE A 28 27.27 -21.08 -3.70
C PHE A 28 28.18 -22.30 -3.53
N ASP A 29 29.05 -22.55 -4.51
CA ASP A 29 30.20 -23.43 -4.27
C ASP A 29 31.43 -22.56 -4.01
N ASP A 30 32.04 -22.78 -2.85
CA ASP A 30 33.45 -22.47 -2.59
C ASP A 30 34.39 -23.44 -3.36
N VAL A 31 33.88 -24.11 -4.41
CA VAL A 31 34.56 -25.14 -5.21
C VAL A 31 34.19 -25.02 -6.69
N SER A 32 34.86 -24.10 -7.39
CA SER A 32 35.11 -24.08 -8.84
C SER A 32 34.03 -24.67 -9.79
N SER A 33 33.19 -23.77 -10.30
CA SER A 33 32.68 -23.67 -11.69
C SER A 33 32.12 -24.91 -12.39
N THR A 34 30.79 -24.95 -12.58
CA THR A 34 30.12 -25.10 -13.89
C THR A 34 28.61 -24.78 -13.74
N THR A 35 28.06 -23.82 -14.50
CA THR A 35 26.63 -23.49 -14.50
C THR A 35 26.13 -23.19 -15.91
N GLU A 36 25.08 -23.89 -16.36
CA GLU A 36 24.27 -23.58 -17.55
C GLU A 36 22.80 -23.88 -17.20
N ILE A 37 21.89 -22.89 -17.22
CA ILE A 37 20.46 -23.15 -17.06
C ILE A 37 19.86 -23.37 -18.44
N LEU A 38 19.53 -24.61 -18.79
CA LEU A 38 18.82 -24.90 -20.04
C LEU A 38 17.31 -24.65 -19.87
N GLY A 39 16.81 -23.67 -20.63
CA GLY A 39 15.41 -23.64 -21.02
C GLY A 39 15.06 -24.93 -21.77
N TYR A 40 13.90 -25.50 -21.46
CA TYR A 40 13.48 -26.82 -21.96
C TYR A 40 13.44 -26.88 -23.49
N ASN A 41 14.36 -27.67 -24.09
CA ASN A 41 14.09 -28.62 -25.19
C ASN A 41 15.31 -29.48 -25.63
N THR A 42 16.39 -29.55 -24.83
CA THR A 42 17.51 -30.49 -25.09
C THR A 42 17.77 -31.41 -23.88
N PRO A 43 18.17 -32.68 -24.07
CA PRO A 43 18.23 -33.69 -22.99
C PRO A 43 19.41 -33.56 -22.01
N SER A 44 20.17 -32.46 -21.99
CA SER A 44 21.45 -32.39 -21.28
C SER A 44 21.50 -31.23 -20.30
N ALA A 45 20.73 -31.30 -19.21
CA ALA A 45 20.91 -30.41 -18.06
C ALA A 45 22.39 -30.41 -17.59
N PRO A 46 22.92 -29.29 -17.07
CA PRO A 46 24.28 -29.25 -16.52
C PRO A 46 24.41 -30.35 -15.46
N HIS A 47 25.51 -31.11 -15.55
CA HIS A 47 25.84 -32.13 -14.58
C HIS A 47 26.04 -31.49 -13.19
N MET A 48 25.01 -31.56 -12.33
CA MET A 48 25.18 -31.32 -10.91
C MET A 48 25.82 -32.57 -10.28
N GLY A 49 27.10 -32.47 -9.92
CA GLY A 49 27.77 -33.42 -9.05
C GLY A 49 28.21 -34.74 -9.71
N GLY A 50 29.11 -34.67 -10.69
CA GLY A 50 29.97 -35.81 -10.99
C GLY A 50 30.93 -36.06 -9.81
N LYS A 51 30.77 -37.21 -9.14
CA LYS A 51 31.63 -37.75 -8.08
C LYS A 51 33.09 -37.24 -8.13
N ARG A 52 33.51 -36.49 -7.11
CA ARG A 52 34.77 -36.87 -6.44
C ARG A 52 34.43 -37.97 -5.45
N SER A 53 35.26 -39.01 -5.42
CA SER A 53 35.08 -40.27 -4.69
C SER A 53 35.19 -40.12 -3.16
N GLY A 54 34.45 -39.18 -2.58
CA GLY A 54 34.33 -38.93 -1.15
C GLY A 54 33.13 -38.01 -0.98
N GLY A 55 32.02 -38.54 -0.45
CA GLY A 55 30.75 -37.84 -0.39
C GLY A 55 30.90 -36.49 0.30
N ILE A 56 30.75 -35.41 -0.47
CA ILE A 56 30.53 -34.09 0.09
C ILE A 56 29.10 -34.13 0.61
N ASN A 57 28.95 -34.47 1.89
CA ASN A 57 27.75 -34.16 2.63
C ASN A 57 27.48 -32.66 2.44
N CYS A 58 26.26 -32.27 2.08
CA CYS A 58 25.78 -30.88 2.15
C CYS A 58 25.67 -30.40 3.62
N ASN A 59 26.55 -30.90 4.48
CA ASN A 59 26.63 -30.73 5.91
C ASN A 59 28.11 -30.56 6.25
N ILE A 60 28.62 -29.34 6.06
CA ILE A 60 29.98 -28.99 6.49
C ILE A 60 29.85 -28.66 7.98
N ASN A 61 30.50 -29.47 8.84
CA ASN A 61 30.52 -29.27 10.30
C ASN A 61 29.14 -29.18 10.98
N GLY A 62 28.16 -29.98 10.56
CA GLY A 62 26.83 -30.00 11.19
C GLY A 62 25.92 -28.83 10.79
N THR A 63 26.37 -27.98 9.86
CA THR A 63 25.55 -26.90 9.29
C THR A 63 25.15 -27.27 7.87
N ARG A 64 23.83 -27.30 7.63
CA ARG A 64 23.27 -27.51 6.29
C ARG A 64 23.69 -26.34 5.41
N VAL A 65 24.40 -26.61 4.32
CA VAL A 65 24.84 -25.58 3.39
C VAL A 65 23.77 -25.46 2.30
N ASP A 66 23.17 -24.27 2.19
CA ASP A 66 22.26 -23.95 1.10
C ASP A 66 23.10 -23.65 -0.15
N ASN A 67 23.19 -24.61 -1.07
CA ASN A 67 24.13 -24.52 -2.19
C ASN A 67 23.66 -23.66 -3.36
N GLY A 68 22.56 -22.90 -3.23
CA GLY A 68 22.17 -21.97 -4.27
C GLY A 68 20.94 -21.12 -3.96
N ARG A 69 20.79 -20.05 -4.74
CA ARG A 69 19.71 -19.08 -4.69
C ARG A 69 19.12 -18.90 -6.08
N VAL A 70 17.78 -18.86 -6.16
CA VAL A 70 17.06 -18.40 -7.35
C VAL A 70 16.50 -17.01 -7.05
N THR A 71 16.79 -16.05 -7.90
CA THR A 71 16.23 -14.69 -7.84
C THR A 71 15.32 -14.48 -9.05
N MET A 72 14.14 -13.92 -8.81
CA MET A 72 13.21 -13.54 -9.87
C MET A 72 13.30 -12.04 -10.10
N HIS A 73 13.40 -11.66 -11.38
CA HIS A 73 13.50 -10.26 -11.81
C HIS A 73 12.32 -9.92 -12.71
N ILE A 74 11.53 -8.92 -12.34
CA ILE A 74 10.48 -8.32 -13.17
C ILE A 74 10.98 -6.95 -13.63
N ASN A 75 10.87 -6.65 -14.92
CA ASN A 75 11.19 -5.31 -15.42
C ASN A 75 10.12 -4.31 -14.97
N GLU A 76 10.55 -3.13 -14.49
CA GLU A 76 9.65 -2.05 -14.10
C GLU A 76 8.70 -1.62 -15.23
N ALA A 77 9.18 -1.59 -16.47
CA ALA A 77 8.35 -1.25 -17.63
C ALA A 77 7.23 -2.27 -17.87
N ASP A 78 7.55 -3.56 -17.73
CA ASP A 78 6.57 -4.65 -17.88
C ASP A 78 5.54 -4.62 -16.74
N LEU A 79 6.01 -4.38 -15.51
CA LEU A 79 5.13 -4.22 -14.35
C LEU A 79 4.22 -2.99 -14.51
N SER A 80 4.75 -1.88 -15.03
CA SER A 80 4.00 -0.64 -15.25
C SER A 80 2.94 -0.78 -16.35
N ALA A 81 3.26 -1.47 -17.45
CA ALA A 81 2.35 -1.72 -18.58
C ALA A 81 1.27 -2.77 -18.27
N ALA A 82 1.52 -3.69 -17.34
CA ALA A 82 0.55 -4.71 -16.98
C ALA A 82 -0.76 -4.15 -16.43
N LEU A 83 -1.89 -4.77 -16.76
CA LEU A 83 -3.18 -4.42 -16.15
C LEU A 83 -3.18 -4.74 -14.65
N ASN A 84 -4.00 -4.02 -13.89
CA ASN A 84 -4.12 -4.26 -12.46
C ASN A 84 -4.86 -5.58 -12.17
N GLY A 85 -4.54 -6.22 -11.05
CA GLY A 85 -5.13 -7.48 -10.59
C GLY A 85 -4.08 -8.51 -10.17
N ASP A 86 -4.56 -9.72 -9.90
CA ASP A 86 -3.74 -10.83 -9.42
C ASP A 86 -3.11 -11.61 -10.58
N TYR A 87 -1.81 -11.83 -10.49
CA TYR A 87 -1.03 -12.60 -11.44
C TYR A 87 -0.50 -13.87 -10.76
N VAL A 88 -0.58 -14.99 -11.48
CA VAL A 88 -0.09 -16.29 -11.03
C VAL A 88 0.85 -16.87 -12.07
N GLY A 89 2.01 -17.34 -11.60
CA GLY A 89 2.94 -18.15 -12.38
C GLY A 89 3.21 -19.47 -11.69
N LEU A 90 3.49 -20.51 -12.49
CA LEU A 90 3.99 -21.78 -11.99
C LEU A 90 5.41 -21.98 -12.51
N LEU A 91 6.36 -22.08 -11.58
CA LEU A 91 7.73 -22.45 -11.87
C LEU A 91 7.97 -23.90 -11.47
N THR A 92 8.20 -24.77 -12.44
CA THR A 92 8.66 -26.14 -12.16
C THR A 92 10.17 -26.16 -12.08
N VAL A 93 10.69 -26.36 -10.88
CA VAL A 93 12.13 -26.57 -10.65
C VAL A 93 12.39 -28.08 -10.66
N VAL A 94 13.29 -28.50 -11.54
CA VAL A 94 13.70 -29.89 -11.66
C VAL A 94 15.10 -30.04 -11.08
N HIS A 95 15.18 -30.69 -9.92
CA HIS A 95 16.46 -31.05 -9.32
C HIS A 95 16.85 -32.44 -9.80
N THR A 96 18.08 -32.57 -10.29
CA THR A 96 18.66 -33.85 -10.65
C THR A 96 19.91 -34.04 -9.80
N GLY A 97 19.95 -35.12 -9.02
CA GLY A 97 21.08 -35.41 -8.13
C GLY A 97 21.12 -36.89 -7.79
N GLY A 98 22.29 -37.41 -7.40
CA GLY A 98 22.43 -38.81 -7.05
C GLY A 98 23.89 -39.24 -6.90
N ILE A 99 24.13 -40.36 -6.22
CA ILE A 99 25.45 -40.95 -6.06
C ILE A 99 25.53 -42.20 -6.97
N GLY A 100 26.36 -42.15 -8.02
CA GLY A 100 26.53 -43.26 -8.96
C GLY A 100 25.64 -43.17 -10.19
N MET A 101 25.28 -44.30 -10.82
CA MET A 101 24.39 -44.34 -11.99
C MET A 101 22.91 -44.14 -11.64
N SER A 102 22.57 -44.00 -10.36
CA SER A 102 21.20 -43.78 -9.91
C SER A 102 20.95 -42.27 -9.80
N GLN A 103 20.36 -41.68 -10.83
CA GLN A 103 19.90 -40.29 -10.81
C GLN A 103 18.51 -40.24 -10.18
N VAL A 104 18.35 -39.47 -9.10
CA VAL A 104 17.03 -39.10 -8.58
C VAL A 104 16.64 -37.77 -9.20
N ARG A 105 15.46 -37.75 -9.79
CA ARG A 105 14.85 -36.55 -10.36
C ARG A 105 13.68 -36.12 -9.51
N THR A 106 13.81 -35.01 -8.81
CA THR A 106 12.73 -34.42 -8.03
C THR A 106 12.19 -33.21 -8.76
N ARG A 107 10.87 -33.12 -8.89
CA ARG A 107 10.19 -31.94 -9.43
C ARG A 107 9.48 -31.22 -8.30
N ASN A 108 9.79 -29.93 -8.15
CA ASN A 108 9.09 -29.04 -7.24
C ASN A 108 8.36 -28.00 -8.08
N ASN A 109 7.09 -27.75 -7.75
CA ASN A 109 6.34 -26.66 -8.36
C ASN A 109 6.28 -25.50 -7.37
N LEU A 110 6.83 -24.36 -7.74
CA LEU A 110 6.71 -23.10 -7.02
C LEU A 110 5.58 -22.29 -7.65
N ARG A 111 4.58 -21.95 -6.84
CA ARG A 111 3.54 -21.00 -7.23
C ARG A 111 4.00 -19.59 -6.86
N ILE A 112 4.01 -18.71 -7.85
CA ILE A 112 4.37 -17.31 -7.69
C ILE A 112 3.09 -16.49 -7.83
N THR A 113 2.83 -15.60 -6.88
CA THR A 113 1.66 -14.72 -6.87
C THR A 113 2.12 -13.27 -6.77
N LEU A 114 1.55 -12.40 -7.60
CA LEU A 114 1.79 -10.96 -7.60
C LEU A 114 0.45 -10.24 -7.73
N THR A 115 0.14 -9.34 -6.81
CA THR A 115 -1.02 -8.45 -6.92
C THR A 115 -0.54 -7.09 -7.35
N LYS A 116 -1.01 -6.61 -8.50
CA LYS A 116 -0.79 -5.23 -8.95
C LYS A 116 -2.07 -4.44 -8.68
N ASP A 117 -2.11 -3.69 -7.60
CA ASP A 117 -3.29 -2.87 -7.29
C ASP A 117 -3.33 -1.61 -8.15
N SER A 118 -4.51 -1.35 -8.72
CA SER A 118 -4.80 -0.13 -9.49
C SER A 118 -5.07 1.06 -8.61
N THR A 119 -5.50 0.80 -7.38
CA THR A 119 -6.19 1.76 -6.53
C THR A 119 -5.16 2.46 -5.67
N GLU A 120 -4.75 3.64 -6.12
CA GLU A 120 -3.85 4.51 -5.38
C GLU A 120 -4.65 5.72 -4.95
N ILE A 121 -4.49 6.07 -3.67
CA ILE A 121 -5.03 7.28 -3.09
C ILE A 121 -3.86 8.11 -2.55
N GLN A 122 -3.90 9.42 -2.74
CA GLN A 122 -2.97 10.34 -2.10
C GLN A 122 -3.73 11.58 -1.62
N LEU A 123 -3.40 12.05 -0.43
CA LEU A 123 -3.89 13.30 0.11
C LEU A 123 -2.71 14.27 0.25
N ARG A 124 -2.89 15.51 -0.20
CA ARG A 124 -1.85 16.55 -0.25
C ARG A 124 -2.41 17.89 0.19
N ASN A 125 -1.54 18.74 0.73
CA ASN A 125 -1.86 20.12 1.15
C ASN A 125 -2.95 20.23 2.22
N LEU A 126 -3.19 19.19 3.01
CA LEU A 126 -4.04 19.31 4.19
C LEU A 126 -3.19 19.85 5.34
N ASP A 127 -3.59 20.99 5.87
CA ASP A 127 -3.01 21.60 7.07
C ASP A 127 -4.05 21.71 8.20
N THR A 128 -3.70 22.45 9.24
CA THR A 128 -4.51 22.72 10.43
C THR A 128 -5.63 23.70 10.11
N VAL A 129 -6.84 23.43 10.61
CA VAL A 129 -7.97 24.37 10.57
C VAL A 129 -7.91 25.27 11.82
N GLU A 130 -7.82 26.59 11.64
CA GLU A 130 -7.69 27.57 12.72
C GLU A 130 -8.99 28.39 12.88
N LEU A 131 -9.88 27.96 13.77
CA LEU A 131 -11.15 28.66 14.07
C LEU A 131 -10.99 30.09 14.62
N GLY A 132 -9.76 30.51 14.95
CA GLY A 132 -9.45 31.84 15.46
C GLY A 132 -9.82 32.06 16.93
N SER A 133 -9.92 33.34 17.33
CA SER A 133 -10.25 33.76 18.69
C SER A 133 -11.68 34.28 18.78
N TRP A 134 -12.41 33.83 19.80
CA TRP A 134 -13.75 34.33 20.08
C TRP A 134 -13.74 35.61 20.93
N ASP A 135 -14.46 36.64 20.50
CA ASP A 135 -14.47 37.98 21.12
C ASP A 135 -15.87 38.46 21.55
N LEU A 136 -16.84 37.54 21.69
CA LEU A 136 -18.25 37.80 21.99
C LEU A 136 -19.08 38.37 20.82
N ALA A 137 -18.50 38.71 19.66
CA ALA A 137 -19.23 39.35 18.57
C ALA A 137 -20.07 38.37 17.73
N SER A 138 -19.63 37.11 17.60
CA SER A 138 -20.30 36.05 16.84
C SER A 138 -20.75 34.92 17.76
N PRO A 139 -21.92 34.29 17.59
CA PRO A 139 -22.28 33.10 18.36
C PRO A 139 -21.48 31.85 17.96
N THR A 140 -20.82 31.87 16.80
CA THR A 140 -20.07 30.74 16.23
C THR A 140 -18.70 31.18 15.74
N LEU A 141 -17.75 30.25 15.74
CA LEU A 141 -16.52 30.31 14.98
C LEU A 141 -16.58 29.26 13.89
N ASP A 142 -16.03 29.59 12.73
CA ASP A 142 -15.94 28.69 11.62
C ASP A 142 -14.71 28.98 10.77
N ASP A 143 -14.11 27.92 10.25
CA ASP A 143 -13.01 27.99 9.30
C ASP A 143 -12.86 26.64 8.58
N GLY A 144 -12.13 26.62 7.47
CA GLY A 144 -11.92 25.41 6.70
C GLY A 144 -10.61 25.41 5.94
N GLU A 145 -10.19 24.21 5.55
CA GLU A 145 -8.96 23.98 4.79
C GLU A 145 -9.27 23.28 3.47
N ALA A 146 -8.65 23.76 2.40
CA ALA A 146 -8.74 23.15 1.09
C ALA A 146 -7.51 22.27 0.85
N TYR A 147 -7.72 21.06 0.35
CA TYR A 147 -6.68 20.08 0.09
C TYR A 147 -6.88 19.39 -1.26
N CYS A 148 -5.92 18.54 -1.67
CA CYS A 148 -6.04 17.73 -2.86
C CYS A 148 -6.12 16.25 -2.53
N VAL A 149 -7.08 15.55 -3.14
CA VAL A 149 -7.19 14.09 -3.15
C VAL A 149 -6.96 13.59 -4.57
N TYR A 150 -5.85 12.89 -4.77
CA TYR A 150 -5.66 12.06 -5.95
C TYR A 150 -6.28 10.69 -5.70
N SER A 151 -7.11 10.24 -6.64
CA SER A 151 -7.60 8.86 -6.72
C SER A 151 -7.36 8.35 -8.13
N SER A 152 -6.74 7.17 -8.25
CA SER A 152 -6.56 6.52 -9.55
C SER A 152 -7.88 6.08 -10.19
N THR A 153 -8.96 5.94 -9.42
CA THR A 153 -10.31 5.65 -9.94
C THR A 153 -11.14 6.92 -10.18
N GLY A 154 -10.66 8.08 -9.73
CA GLY A 154 -11.38 9.35 -9.75
C GLY A 154 -12.47 9.46 -8.69
N ALA A 155 -12.80 8.38 -7.97
CA ALA A 155 -13.73 8.38 -6.85
C ALA A 155 -13.02 7.94 -5.57
N TYR A 156 -13.51 8.43 -4.42
CA TYR A 156 -13.02 8.02 -3.12
C TYR A 156 -14.10 8.14 -2.05
N ARG A 157 -13.87 7.44 -0.93
CA ARG A 157 -14.61 7.62 0.32
C ARG A 157 -13.70 8.19 1.39
N LEU A 158 -14.30 8.92 2.32
CA LEU A 158 -13.61 9.50 3.46
C LEU A 158 -14.35 9.18 4.74
N THR A 159 -13.61 8.73 5.74
CA THR A 159 -14.07 8.60 7.11
C THR A 159 -13.35 9.64 7.96
N ALA A 160 -14.08 10.44 8.73
CA ALA A 160 -13.50 11.35 9.71
C ALA A 160 -13.73 10.79 11.12
N SER A 161 -12.70 10.81 11.95
CA SER A 161 -12.79 10.32 13.32
C SER A 161 -11.98 11.17 14.30
N SER A 162 -12.47 11.29 15.53
CA SER A 162 -11.79 11.98 16.62
C SER A 162 -11.97 11.20 17.92
N THR A 163 -10.93 11.17 18.75
CA THR A 163 -11.03 10.63 20.11
C THR A 163 -11.67 11.63 21.07
N THR A 164 -11.65 12.93 20.74
CA THR A 164 -12.28 13.99 21.51
C THR A 164 -13.76 14.06 21.13
N GLN A 165 -14.62 13.68 22.07
CA GLN A 165 -16.07 13.58 21.89
C GLN A 165 -16.78 14.66 22.69
N GLY A 166 -17.78 15.25 22.05
CA GLY A 166 -18.58 16.32 22.61
C GLY A 166 -19.74 15.86 23.49
N SER A 167 -20.60 16.81 23.83
CA SER A 167 -21.81 16.54 24.62
C SER A 167 -22.86 15.71 23.86
N GLY A 168 -22.76 15.66 22.53
CA GLY A 168 -23.58 14.82 21.64
C GLY A 168 -23.23 13.33 21.66
N GLY A 169 -22.18 12.92 22.40
CA GLY A 169 -21.77 11.52 22.52
C GLY A 169 -20.85 11.04 21.39
N PRO A 170 -20.77 9.72 21.13
CA PRO A 170 -19.73 9.15 20.26
C PRO A 170 -19.72 9.62 18.81
N ALA A 171 -20.87 10.08 18.30
CA ALA A 171 -21.00 10.60 16.94
C ALA A 171 -20.64 12.09 16.82
N SER A 172 -20.36 12.77 17.92
CA SER A 172 -20.05 14.21 17.92
C SER A 172 -18.55 14.48 17.87
N PHE A 173 -18.19 15.58 17.22
CA PHE A 173 -16.87 16.16 17.31
C PHE A 173 -16.83 17.26 18.36
N ALA A 174 -15.70 17.38 19.06
CA ALA A 174 -15.45 18.48 19.96
C ALA A 174 -13.97 18.85 20.02
N ILE A 175 -13.70 20.11 20.37
CA ILE A 175 -12.38 20.59 20.77
C ILE A 175 -12.31 20.67 22.30
N GLU A 176 -11.16 20.34 22.87
CA GLU A 176 -10.97 20.29 24.33
C GLU A 176 -10.06 21.42 24.80
N ASN A 177 -10.37 22.00 25.96
CA ASN A 177 -9.51 23.00 26.59
C ASN A 177 -8.18 22.37 27.01
N THR A 178 -7.09 22.89 26.47
CA THR A 178 -5.73 22.39 26.68
C THR A 178 -5.23 22.54 28.12
N ALA A 179 -5.76 23.51 28.87
CA ALA A 179 -5.41 23.76 30.27
C ALA A 179 -6.35 23.06 31.26
N GLU A 180 -7.58 22.76 30.85
CA GLU A 180 -8.62 22.17 31.70
C GLU A 180 -9.36 21.02 30.98
N PRO A 181 -8.77 19.80 30.93
CA PRO A 181 -9.38 18.64 30.31
C PRO A 181 -10.79 18.34 30.85
N GLY A 182 -11.69 17.91 29.97
CA GLY A 182 -13.12 17.73 30.25
C GLY A 182 -13.99 18.96 29.95
N ASN A 183 -13.40 20.10 29.61
CA ASN A 183 -14.14 21.25 29.09
C ASN A 183 -14.09 21.25 27.56
N TYR A 184 -15.24 21.02 26.93
CA TYR A 184 -15.34 20.84 25.48
C TYR A 184 -16.16 21.95 24.81
N ILE A 185 -15.89 22.16 23.52
CA ILE A 185 -16.75 22.91 22.61
C ILE A 185 -17.10 21.98 21.46
N ASP A 186 -18.39 21.70 21.29
CA ASP A 186 -18.89 20.88 20.19
C ASP A 186 -18.79 21.65 18.87
N TYR A 187 -18.48 20.93 17.79
CA TYR A 187 -18.47 21.48 16.43
C TYR A 187 -19.03 20.47 15.43
N ASP A 188 -19.59 20.99 14.34
CA ASP A 188 -19.98 20.21 13.17
C ASP A 188 -18.85 20.23 12.15
N LEU A 189 -18.60 19.08 11.52
CA LEU A 189 -17.59 18.90 10.49
C LEU A 189 -18.27 18.67 9.14
N TYR A 190 -17.80 19.37 8.12
CA TYR A 190 -18.28 19.26 6.75
C TYR A 190 -17.11 18.89 5.84
N VAL A 191 -17.38 18.08 4.82
CA VAL A 191 -16.42 17.74 3.77
C VAL A 191 -17.04 18.00 2.40
N ASP A 192 -16.20 18.44 1.46
CA ASP A 192 -16.61 18.75 0.08
C ASP A 192 -15.55 18.28 -0.93
N ASP A 193 -15.95 18.12 -2.19
CA ASP A 193 -15.11 17.69 -3.32
C ASP A 193 -14.95 18.76 -4.41
N ASP A 194 -15.25 20.02 -4.10
CA ASP A 194 -15.12 21.16 -5.02
C ASP A 194 -13.91 22.07 -4.73
N GLY A 195 -13.19 21.82 -3.63
CA GLY A 195 -12.03 22.60 -3.20
C GLY A 195 -12.36 23.95 -2.55
N ASN A 196 -13.63 24.25 -2.31
CA ASN A 196 -14.10 25.47 -1.67
C ASN A 196 -14.34 25.23 -0.17
N ALA A 197 -13.55 25.85 0.69
CA ALA A 197 -13.53 25.54 2.12
C ALA A 197 -14.63 26.21 2.97
N GLN A 198 -15.63 26.85 2.36
CA GLN A 198 -16.54 27.73 3.12
C GLN A 198 -18.04 27.57 2.86
N VAL A 199 -18.49 26.86 1.81
CA VAL A 199 -19.94 26.70 1.53
C VAL A 199 -20.21 25.41 0.75
N GLY A 200 -21.13 24.56 1.23
CA GLY A 200 -21.79 23.54 0.40
C GLY A 200 -21.56 22.07 0.75
N GLY A 201 -20.68 21.76 1.70
CA GLY A 201 -20.25 20.40 2.01
C GLY A 201 -21.29 19.51 2.70
N VAL A 202 -20.98 18.20 2.72
CA VAL A 202 -21.74 17.17 3.43
C VAL A 202 -21.29 17.15 4.89
N GLN A 203 -22.24 17.31 5.82
CA GLN A 203 -21.97 17.11 7.24
C GLN A 203 -21.58 15.64 7.50
N ILE A 204 -20.48 15.45 8.22
CA ILE A 204 -19.99 14.13 8.60
C ILE A 204 -19.98 14.00 10.12
N ASP A 205 -20.51 12.89 10.63
CA ASP A 205 -20.47 12.55 12.05
C ASP A 205 -19.14 11.85 12.41
N ASN A 206 -18.77 11.86 13.68
CA ASN A 206 -17.55 11.19 14.16
C ASN A 206 -17.63 9.66 13.95
N GLY A 207 -16.72 9.14 13.12
CA GLY A 207 -16.66 7.75 12.71
C GLY A 207 -17.54 7.42 11.49
N ALA A 208 -18.27 8.38 10.93
CA ALA A 208 -19.06 8.18 9.72
C ALA A 208 -18.20 8.26 8.46
N THR A 209 -18.71 7.67 7.38
CA THR A 209 -18.06 7.65 6.06
C THR A 209 -18.94 8.38 5.05
N VAL A 210 -18.34 9.30 4.29
CA VAL A 210 -18.94 9.90 3.10
C VAL A 210 -18.40 9.18 1.88
N THR A 211 -19.30 8.74 1.00
CA THR A 211 -19.00 7.99 -0.23
C THR A 211 -19.33 8.80 -1.48
N GLY A 212 -18.77 8.43 -2.62
CA GLY A 212 -19.07 9.04 -3.91
C GLY A 212 -18.41 10.40 -4.12
N MET A 213 -17.32 10.69 -3.40
CA MET A 213 -16.58 11.95 -3.57
C MET A 213 -15.61 11.87 -4.75
N ASN A 214 -15.40 13.00 -5.42
CA ASN A 214 -14.61 13.08 -6.64
C ASN A 214 -13.16 13.49 -6.38
N GLY A 215 -12.24 12.56 -6.64
CA GLY A 215 -10.80 12.81 -6.61
C GLY A 215 -10.27 13.29 -7.96
N THR A 216 -9.12 13.94 -7.97
CA THR A 216 -8.40 14.19 -9.22
C THR A 216 -7.71 12.91 -9.69
N THR A 217 -7.73 12.66 -11.00
CA THR A 217 -6.91 11.60 -11.60
C THR A 217 -5.52 12.11 -11.98
N ASN A 218 -5.24 13.41 -11.77
CA ASN A 218 -3.92 13.98 -11.96
C ASN A 218 -3.07 13.81 -10.69
N ARG A 219 -2.16 12.83 -10.72
CA ARG A 219 -1.26 12.48 -9.60
C ARG A 219 -0.40 13.64 -9.08
N SER A 220 -0.19 14.68 -9.89
CA SER A 220 0.56 15.87 -9.46
C SER A 220 -0.22 16.78 -8.51
N CYS A 221 -1.56 16.61 -8.39
CA CYS A 221 -2.43 17.47 -7.57
C CYS A 221 -2.18 18.97 -7.84
N PRO A 222 -2.43 19.45 -9.09
CA PRO A 222 -2.06 20.81 -9.49
C PRO A 222 -2.88 21.92 -8.78
N GLY A 223 -3.92 21.55 -8.04
CA GLY A 223 -4.75 22.43 -7.23
C GLY A 223 -5.57 21.62 -6.23
N ASN A 224 -6.27 22.33 -5.35
CA ASN A 224 -7.17 21.71 -4.39
C ASN A 224 -8.48 21.32 -5.07
N ASN A 225 -8.99 20.15 -4.73
CA ASN A 225 -10.24 19.58 -5.25
C ASN A 225 -11.07 18.96 -4.14
N ALA A 226 -10.75 19.27 -2.89
CA ALA A 226 -11.49 18.84 -1.73
C ALA A 226 -11.33 19.89 -0.63
N SER A 227 -12.27 19.91 0.30
CA SER A 227 -12.19 20.79 1.45
C SER A 227 -12.79 20.14 2.69
N ILE A 228 -12.38 20.66 3.84
CA ILE A 228 -12.91 20.31 5.15
C ILE A 228 -13.22 21.60 5.89
N TYR A 229 -14.36 21.68 6.54
CA TYR A 229 -14.85 22.89 7.18
C TYR A 229 -15.45 22.55 8.54
N ALA A 230 -15.11 23.33 9.56
CA ALA A 230 -15.55 23.12 10.93
C ALA A 230 -16.33 24.34 11.42
N VAL A 231 -17.47 24.10 12.07
CA VAL A 231 -18.34 25.14 12.64
C VAL A 231 -18.64 24.82 14.09
N THR A 232 -18.30 25.70 15.01
CA THR A 232 -18.66 25.49 16.42
C THR A 232 -20.18 25.51 16.60
N THR A 233 -20.72 24.51 17.28
CA THR A 233 -22.15 24.42 17.63
C THR A 233 -22.38 24.53 19.13
N GLY A 234 -21.33 24.37 19.95
CA GLY A 234 -21.37 24.60 21.38
C GLY A 234 -21.54 26.08 21.77
N ASN A 235 -22.06 26.33 22.98
CA ASN A 235 -22.22 27.69 23.51
C ASN A 235 -20.87 28.27 23.93
N LEU A 236 -20.22 29.02 23.03
CA LEU A 236 -18.94 29.67 23.27
C LEU A 236 -18.95 30.59 24.51
N GLY A 237 -20.07 31.24 24.80
CA GLY A 237 -20.22 32.13 25.97
C GLY A 237 -20.36 31.44 27.31
N ALA A 238 -20.70 30.16 27.32
CA ALA A 238 -20.67 29.33 28.51
C ALA A 238 -19.35 28.58 28.67
N SER A 239 -18.51 28.53 27.63
CA SER A 239 -17.23 27.84 27.65
C SER A 239 -16.20 28.54 28.53
N ARG A 240 -15.26 27.76 29.06
CA ARG A 240 -14.13 28.29 29.82
C ARG A 240 -13.20 29.06 28.91
N ALA A 241 -12.65 30.18 29.39
CA ALA A 241 -11.61 30.89 28.65
C ALA A 241 -10.34 30.02 28.57
N GLY A 242 -9.69 29.98 27.41
CA GLY A 242 -8.47 29.21 27.19
C GLY A 242 -8.25 28.84 25.73
N ALA A 243 -7.17 28.10 25.47
CA ALA A 243 -6.89 27.53 24.16
C ALA A 243 -7.50 26.13 24.04
N TYR A 244 -8.11 25.85 22.89
CA TYR A 244 -8.79 24.60 22.60
C TYR A 244 -8.14 23.91 21.41
N SER A 245 -8.11 22.57 21.42
CA SER A 245 -7.59 21.78 20.30
C SER A 245 -8.25 20.41 20.23
N ALA A 246 -8.26 19.81 19.03
CA ALA A 246 -8.55 18.40 18.83
C ALA A 246 -7.75 17.88 17.63
N MET A 247 -7.68 16.55 17.51
CA MET A 247 -7.10 15.88 16.35
C MET A 247 -8.20 15.09 15.63
N VAL A 248 -8.44 15.42 14.37
CA VAL A 248 -9.30 14.64 13.48
C VAL A 248 -8.41 13.77 12.60
N THR A 249 -8.67 12.47 12.59
CA THR A 249 -8.05 11.51 11.67
C THR A 249 -8.97 11.32 10.48
N LEU A 250 -8.47 11.68 9.28
CA LEU A 250 -9.14 11.40 8.01
C LEU A 250 -8.56 10.12 7.41
N THR A 251 -9.43 9.13 7.17
CA THR A 251 -9.11 7.92 6.42
C THR A 251 -9.70 8.05 5.03
N VAL A 252 -8.86 8.04 4.00
CA VAL A 252 -9.28 8.18 2.60
C VAL A 252 -8.97 6.87 1.87
N GLU A 253 -9.96 6.34 1.16
CA GLU A 253 -9.84 5.07 0.45
C GLU A 253 -10.41 5.21 -0.97
N PRO A 254 -9.81 4.56 -1.97
CA PRO A 254 -10.40 4.45 -3.30
C PRO A 254 -11.78 3.79 -3.25
N GLU A 255 -12.67 4.27 -4.12
CA GLU A 255 -13.92 3.60 -4.48
C GLU A 255 -13.81 2.84 -5.79
#